data_AF-A0A914QKM6-F1
#
_entry.id   AF-A0A914QKM6-F1
#
_cell.length_a   1.000
_cell.length_b   1.000
_cell.length_c   1.000
_cell.angle_alpha   90.00
_cell.angle_beta   90.00
_cell.angle_gamma   90.00
#
_symmetry.space_group_name_H-M   'P 1'
#
loop_
_entity.id
_entity.type
_entity.pdbx_description
1 polymer ?
#
loop_
_entity_poly.entity_id
_entity_poly.type
_entity_poly.pdbx_seq_one_letter_code
_entity_poly.pdbx_strand_id
1 'polypeptide(L)'
;MNHSTNLFFPEDIHISDAAKDLIQNFLSDANVRLGRNGIQEVKNHRFFKNEVWTFDNIQHSIPPYVPTLNGDDDTSHFEDFDDQNEPDVANSFSSPKAFTGNQLPFIGFTYSNELGPIAALKSTVLNGTSSTSNISSFEINSLVIEKQQLEDRLQDIQNNLSNLQNQLQKEREQMELKMKEIRRLEVDIAKGYGQESELKLVNERISEMQAAEERASKQIRELLNVVETIKSRNLDLEAQTERYYKEETAAAAENQKLKSEISNLKAGNEKCFYRIKGLNDQIESLSRELNEETTFKLEIGKQEEEEKHCLTVTAAD
;
A
#
# COMPACT_ATOMS: atom_id res chain seq x y z
N MET A 1 19.74 28.36 7.78
CA MET A 1 18.83 29.49 8.10
C MET A 1 19.25 30.68 7.25
N ASN A 2 18.31 31.38 6.60
CA ASN A 2 18.60 32.50 5.67
C ASN A 2 18.72 33.85 6.41
N HIS A 3 19.50 33.89 7.48
CA HIS A 3 19.70 35.09 8.29
C HIS A 3 20.47 36.18 7.53
N SER A 4 21.35 35.80 6.60
CA SER A 4 22.13 36.72 5.77
C SER A 4 21.30 37.55 4.78
N THR A 5 20.13 37.07 4.37
CA THR A 5 19.25 37.77 3.41
C THR A 5 18.04 38.43 4.06
N ASN A 6 17.66 38.00 5.25
CA ASN A 6 16.40 38.40 5.89
C ASN A 6 16.59 39.25 7.15
N LEU A 7 17.82 39.45 7.62
CA LEU A 7 18.11 40.37 8.71
C LEU A 7 18.24 41.80 8.16
N PHE A 8 17.24 42.63 8.43
CA PHE A 8 17.24 44.05 8.13
C PHE A 8 16.89 44.87 9.38
N PHE A 9 17.46 46.06 9.48
CA PHE A 9 17.14 47.02 10.53
C PHE A 9 16.19 48.07 9.95
N PRO A 10 14.96 48.20 10.46
CA PRO A 10 14.02 49.23 10.01
C PRO A 10 14.61 50.65 10.16
N GLU A 11 14.37 51.52 9.19
CA GLU A 11 14.94 52.88 9.15
C GLU A 11 14.34 53.80 10.23
N ASP A 12 13.13 53.48 10.70
CA ASP A 12 12.38 54.19 11.74
C ASP A 12 12.88 53.90 13.16
N ILE A 13 13.79 52.93 13.34
CA ILE A 13 14.35 52.56 14.64
C ILE A 13 15.76 53.14 14.79
N HIS A 14 15.96 53.99 15.81
CA HIS A 14 17.27 54.51 16.16
C HIS A 14 18.15 53.45 16.83
N ILE A 15 19.06 52.87 16.05
CA ILE A 15 20.06 51.92 16.52
C ILE A 15 21.47 52.32 16.06
N SER A 16 22.44 52.29 16.97
CA SER A 16 23.83 52.68 16.65
C SER A 16 24.52 51.64 15.76
N ASP A 17 25.50 52.07 14.97
CA ASP A 17 26.27 51.15 14.11
C ASP A 17 27.03 50.09 14.92
N ALA A 18 27.47 50.44 16.13
CA ALA A 18 28.06 49.49 17.06
C ALA A 18 27.05 48.41 17.50
N ALA A 19 25.78 48.77 17.72
CA ALA A 19 24.75 47.80 18.07
C ALA A 19 24.38 46.91 16.87
N LYS A 20 24.22 47.49 15.67
CA LYS A 20 23.94 46.73 14.43
C LYS A 20 25.02 45.68 14.17
N ASP A 21 26.29 46.07 14.29
CA ASP A 21 27.44 45.20 14.09
C ASP A 21 27.50 44.05 15.10
N LEU A 22 27.22 44.34 16.38
CA LEU A 22 27.14 43.31 17.41
C LEU A 22 26.04 42.28 17.08
N ILE A 23 24.85 42.76 16.71
CA ILE A 23 23.70 41.91 16.37
C ILE A 23 24.02 41.05 15.15
N GLN A 24 24.56 41.63 14.08
CA GLN A 24 24.93 40.88 12.86
C GLN A 24 26.00 39.83 13.12
N ASN A 25 27.00 40.15 13.95
CA ASN A 25 28.08 39.22 14.27
C ASN A 25 27.61 38.05 15.15
N PHE A 26 26.60 38.25 16.01
CA PHE A 26 25.94 37.15 16.72
C PHE A 26 24.98 36.34 15.84
N LEU A 27 24.19 37.03 15.01
CA LEU A 27 23.25 36.44 14.07
C LEU A 27 23.95 36.05 12.76
N SER A 28 25.07 35.32 12.88
CA SER A 28 25.84 34.77 11.77
C SER A 28 25.97 33.24 11.87
N ASP A 29 26.55 32.63 10.84
CA ASP A 29 26.87 31.20 10.85
C ASP A 29 27.78 30.82 12.01
N ALA A 30 27.59 29.62 12.57
CA ALA A 30 28.35 29.13 13.73
C ALA A 30 29.89 29.10 13.50
N ASN A 31 30.34 29.12 12.23
CA ASN A 31 31.75 29.15 11.88
C ASN A 31 32.42 30.51 12.04
N VAL A 32 31.65 31.59 11.99
CA VAL A 32 32.15 32.97 12.04
C VAL A 32 31.50 33.78 13.16
N ARG A 33 30.64 33.14 13.96
CA ARG A 33 29.93 33.79 15.06
C ARG A 33 30.86 34.35 16.10
N LEU A 34 30.61 35.60 16.49
CA LEU A 34 31.32 36.27 17.57
C LEU A 34 31.26 35.45 18.86
N GLY A 35 32.40 35.28 19.52
CA GLY A 35 32.53 34.48 20.74
C GLY A 35 32.90 33.02 20.47
N ARG A 36 33.02 32.59 19.21
CA ARG A 36 33.55 31.27 18.84
C ARG A 36 34.95 31.04 19.42
N ASN A 37 35.82 32.05 19.41
CA ASN A 37 37.17 31.92 19.97
C ASN A 37 37.25 32.33 21.45
N GLY A 38 36.09 32.47 22.11
CA GLY A 38 35.98 32.78 23.53
C GLY A 38 35.35 34.15 23.82
N ILE A 39 35.03 34.35 25.10
CA ILE A 39 34.25 35.50 25.57
C ILE A 39 34.95 36.86 25.40
N GLN A 40 36.28 36.88 25.25
CA GLN A 40 37.04 38.13 25.15
C GLN A 40 36.69 38.94 23.90
N GLU A 41 36.33 38.29 22.79
CA GLU A 41 35.87 38.96 21.57
C GLU A 41 34.59 39.77 21.82
N VAL A 42 33.68 39.19 22.61
CA VAL A 42 32.42 39.82 22.99
C VAL A 42 32.69 40.98 23.95
N LYS A 43 33.50 40.76 25.00
CA LYS A 43 33.83 41.79 25.99
C LYS A 43 34.51 43.02 25.36
N ASN A 44 35.40 42.80 24.41
CA ASN A 44 36.14 43.88 23.74
C ASN A 44 35.34 44.59 22.64
N HIS A 45 34.11 44.16 22.37
CA HIS A 45 33.28 44.75 21.33
C HIS A 45 32.92 46.21 21.62
N ARG A 46 33.01 47.08 20.60
CA ARG A 46 32.82 48.53 20.74
C ARG A 46 31.48 48.96 21.34
N PHE A 47 30.44 48.14 21.17
CA PHE A 47 29.11 48.37 21.75
C PHE A 47 29.13 48.46 23.29
N PHE A 48 29.97 47.67 23.96
CA PHE A 48 30.02 47.64 25.43
C PHE A 48 30.92 48.71 26.04
N LYS A 49 31.60 49.53 25.23
CA LYS A 49 32.41 50.64 25.75
C LYS A 49 31.50 51.71 26.35
N ASN A 50 31.63 51.91 27.65
CA ASN A 50 30.87 52.89 28.41
C ASN A 50 31.69 53.38 29.61
N GLU A 51 31.23 54.45 30.26
CA GLU A 51 31.91 55.05 31.43
C GLU A 51 31.26 54.66 32.77
N VAL A 52 30.14 53.93 32.73
CA VAL A 52 29.30 53.63 33.90
C VAL A 52 29.79 52.37 34.63
N TRP A 53 30.25 51.36 33.90
CA TRP A 53 30.65 50.07 34.45
C TRP A 53 31.73 49.38 33.60
N THR A 54 32.41 48.43 34.22
CA THR A 54 33.32 47.45 33.60
C THR A 54 32.76 46.03 33.79
N PHE A 55 33.25 45.06 33.03
CA PHE A 55 32.81 43.66 33.17
C PHE A 55 33.09 43.06 34.56
N ASP A 56 34.01 43.63 35.32
CA ASP A 56 34.36 43.15 36.66
C ASP A 56 33.46 43.74 37.76
N ASN A 57 32.83 44.88 37.50
CA ASN A 57 32.03 45.60 38.50
C ASN A 57 30.56 45.81 38.14
N ILE A 58 30.10 45.39 36.94
CA ILE A 58 28.73 45.59 36.48
C ILE A 58 27.67 45.12 37.49
N GLN A 59 27.92 44.03 38.22
CA GLN A 59 27.02 43.52 39.27
C GLN A 59 26.84 44.46 40.46
N HIS A 60 27.81 45.34 40.70
CA HIS A 60 27.78 46.34 41.77
C HIS A 60 27.39 47.74 41.26
N SER A 61 27.21 47.90 39.95
CA SER A 61 26.76 49.17 39.35
C SER A 61 25.25 49.34 39.51
N ILE A 62 24.78 50.59 39.49
CA ILE A 62 23.35 50.89 39.61
C ILE A 62 22.64 50.40 38.34
N PRO A 63 21.63 49.51 38.43
CA PRO A 63 20.93 49.02 37.26
C PRO A 63 20.04 50.13 36.65
N PRO A 64 19.71 50.05 35.35
CA PRO A 64 18.86 51.04 34.69
C PRO A 64 17.46 51.16 35.30
N TYR A 65 16.95 50.08 35.88
CA TYR A 65 15.67 50.02 36.55
C TYR A 65 15.86 49.34 37.91
N VAL A 66 15.41 50.02 38.97
CA VAL A 66 15.32 49.46 40.32
C VAL A 66 13.83 49.26 40.61
N PRO A 67 13.33 48.02 40.69
CA PRO A 67 11.92 47.77 41.00
C PRO A 67 11.60 48.29 42.40
N THR A 68 10.46 48.97 42.52
CA THR A 68 9.92 49.34 43.84
C THR A 68 9.10 48.17 44.35
N LEU A 69 9.49 47.60 45.49
CA LEU A 69 8.81 46.47 46.11
C LEU A 69 8.04 46.94 47.35
N ASN A 70 6.84 46.43 47.53
CA ASN A 70 5.95 46.71 48.65
C ASN A 70 6.08 45.70 49.80
N GLY A 71 6.77 44.57 49.57
CA GLY A 71 6.93 43.46 50.50
C GLY A 71 7.90 42.39 49.98
N ASP A 72 8.19 41.37 50.78
CA ASP A 72 8.98 40.19 50.37
C ASP A 72 8.17 39.20 49.51
N ASP A 73 6.85 39.34 49.51
CA ASP A 73 5.88 38.60 48.72
C ASP A 73 5.34 39.38 47.50
N ASP A 74 5.92 40.55 47.18
CA ASP A 74 5.47 41.39 46.07
C ASP A 74 5.72 40.72 44.71
N THR A 75 4.64 40.42 43.98
CA THR A 75 4.66 39.84 42.63
C THR A 75 4.25 40.81 41.53
N SER A 76 4.21 42.13 41.79
CA SER A 76 3.71 43.15 40.84
C SER A 76 4.50 43.27 39.54
N HIS A 77 5.74 42.77 39.50
CA HIS A 77 6.57 42.69 38.29
C HIS A 77 6.42 41.37 37.52
N PHE A 78 5.49 40.49 37.92
CA PHE A 78 5.09 39.28 37.20
C PHE A 78 3.70 39.49 36.57
N GLU A 79 3.45 38.87 35.42
CA GLU A 79 2.12 38.83 34.82
C GLU A 79 1.19 37.94 35.67
N ASP A 80 -0.07 38.37 35.83
CA ASP A 80 -1.09 37.54 36.46
C ASP A 80 -1.34 36.30 35.60
N PHE A 81 -1.33 35.13 36.24
CA PHE A 81 -1.63 33.88 35.55
C PHE A 81 -3.14 33.63 35.58
N ASP A 82 -3.75 33.45 34.41
CA ASP A 82 -5.15 33.02 34.33
C ASP A 82 -5.26 31.57 34.84
N ASP A 83 -6.03 31.34 35.90
CA ASP A 83 -6.33 30.02 36.50
C ASP A 83 -7.13 29.06 35.57
N GLN A 84 -7.03 29.19 34.25
CA GLN A 84 -7.75 28.38 33.27
C GLN A 84 -7.14 26.98 33.04
N ASN A 85 -6.26 26.54 33.92
CA ASN A 85 -5.81 25.16 33.98
C ASN A 85 -6.20 24.59 35.33
N GLU A 86 -7.47 24.22 35.49
CA GLU A 86 -7.81 23.14 36.44
C GLU A 86 -6.80 22.01 36.19
N PRO A 87 -6.21 21.40 37.24
CA PRO A 87 -5.24 20.34 37.06
C PRO A 87 -5.89 19.27 36.20
N ASP A 88 -5.47 19.20 34.94
CA ASP A 88 -6.08 18.36 33.94
C ASP A 88 -5.95 16.92 34.45
N VAL A 89 -7.06 16.36 34.94
CA VAL A 89 -7.10 15.03 35.53
C VAL A 89 -6.67 13.99 34.48
N ALA A 90 -6.67 14.35 33.20
CA ALA A 90 -6.14 13.56 32.09
C ALA A 90 -4.60 13.39 32.11
N ASN A 91 -3.85 14.25 32.80
CA ASN A 91 -2.40 14.15 32.95
C ASN A 91 -1.96 13.36 34.20
N SER A 92 -2.90 12.79 34.95
CA SER A 92 -2.59 11.91 36.07
C SER A 92 -2.20 10.52 35.57
N PHE A 93 -1.17 9.92 36.17
CA PHE A 93 -0.78 8.56 35.84
C PHE A 93 -1.94 7.59 36.10
N SER A 94 -2.40 6.90 35.05
CA SER A 94 -3.41 5.84 35.19
C SER A 94 -2.92 4.76 36.14
N SER A 95 -3.82 4.16 36.94
CA SER A 95 -3.50 3.04 37.83
C SER A 95 -2.85 1.90 37.03
N PRO A 96 -1.55 1.62 37.24
CA PRO A 96 -0.84 0.72 36.37
C PRO A 96 -1.21 -0.73 36.68
N LYS A 97 -1.49 -1.54 35.64
CA LYS A 97 -1.79 -2.98 35.77
C LYS A 97 -0.52 -3.85 35.92
N ALA A 98 0.66 -3.26 35.72
CA ALA A 98 1.98 -3.85 35.85
C ALA A 98 2.99 -2.77 36.27
N PHE A 99 4.24 -3.11 36.59
CA PHE A 99 5.25 -2.12 36.97
C PHE A 99 5.56 -1.16 35.80
N THR A 100 5.30 0.14 35.97
CA THR A 100 5.56 1.17 34.95
C THR A 100 6.82 1.99 35.19
N GLY A 101 7.35 2.02 36.42
CA GLY A 101 8.58 2.74 36.74
C GLY A 101 8.52 4.25 36.53
N ASN A 102 7.33 4.86 36.51
CA ASN A 102 7.14 6.28 36.18
C ASN A 102 7.95 7.26 37.04
N GLN A 103 8.32 6.85 38.26
CA GLN A 103 9.10 7.68 39.19
C GLN A 103 10.62 7.50 39.07
N LEU A 104 11.10 6.49 38.32
CA LEU A 104 12.52 6.21 38.18
C LEU A 104 13.34 7.38 37.61
N PRO A 105 12.84 8.18 36.63
CA PRO A 105 13.58 9.33 36.12
C PRO A 105 13.86 10.43 37.15
N PHE A 106 13.14 10.46 38.27
CA PHE A 106 13.26 11.50 39.30
C PHE A 106 14.09 11.06 40.51
N ILE A 107 14.65 9.85 40.50
CA ILE A 107 15.58 9.40 41.55
C ILE A 107 16.82 10.31 41.53
N GLY A 108 17.13 10.92 42.68
CA GLY A 108 18.25 11.86 42.81
C GLY A 108 17.88 13.32 42.53
N PHE A 109 16.61 13.62 42.26
CA PHE A 109 16.13 15.00 42.10
C PHE A 109 16.18 15.79 43.41
N THR A 110 15.94 15.14 44.55
CA THR A 110 15.98 15.79 45.86
C THR A 110 17.37 16.33 46.16
N TYR A 111 17.45 17.64 46.32
CA TYR A 111 18.65 18.35 46.75
C TYR A 111 18.42 19.00 48.12
N SER A 112 19.35 18.79 49.05
CA SER A 112 19.42 19.52 50.31
C SER A 112 20.78 20.18 50.44
N ASN A 113 20.79 21.50 50.63
CA ASN A 113 22.02 22.27 50.80
C ASN A 113 22.80 21.85 52.06
N GLU A 114 22.11 21.34 53.08
CA GLU A 114 22.69 20.92 54.37
C GLU A 114 23.56 19.66 54.25
N LEU A 115 23.24 18.78 53.30
CA LEU A 115 23.97 17.53 53.04
C LEU A 115 24.97 17.68 51.89
N GLY A 116 25.16 18.90 51.39
CA GLY A 116 26.04 19.20 50.27
C GLY A 116 27.54 19.19 50.66
N PRO A 117 28.45 19.01 49.68
CA PRO A 117 29.90 19.07 49.90
C PRO A 117 30.36 20.37 50.59
N ILE A 118 29.62 21.46 50.37
CA ILE A 118 29.89 22.78 50.94
C ILE A 118 29.66 22.80 52.47
N ALA A 119 28.66 22.08 52.98
CA ALA A 119 28.41 21.98 54.42
C ALA A 119 29.48 21.14 55.12
N ALA A 120 29.92 20.04 54.50
CA ALA A 120 31.03 19.23 55.00
C ALA A 120 32.33 20.05 55.10
N LEU A 121 32.62 20.89 54.10
CA LEU A 121 33.75 21.81 54.10
C LEU A 121 33.66 22.88 55.21
N LYS A 122 32.47 23.42 55.48
CA LYS A 122 32.26 24.37 56.58
C LYS A 122 32.52 23.76 57.96
N SER A 123 32.17 22.48 58.17
CA SER A 123 32.41 21.81 59.47
C SER A 123 33.91 21.62 59.77
N THR A 124 34.72 21.33 58.74
CA THR A 124 36.16 21.09 58.88
C THR A 124 36.94 22.37 59.19
N VAL A 125 36.49 23.52 58.68
CA VAL A 125 37.16 24.81 58.90
C VAL A 125 36.90 25.38 60.30
N LEU A 126 35.78 25.02 60.95
CA LEU A 126 35.39 25.60 62.24
C LEU A 126 35.93 24.85 63.48
N ASN A 127 36.36 23.58 63.34
CA ASN A 127 36.85 22.77 64.48
C ASN A 127 38.38 22.84 64.72
N GLY A 128 39.10 23.71 63.99
CA GLY A 128 40.56 23.77 63.98
C GLY A 128 41.20 24.74 64.96
N THR A 129 40.70 24.93 66.19
CA THR A 129 41.39 25.73 67.22
C THR A 129 40.99 25.33 68.64
N SER A 130 41.90 24.67 69.37
CA SER A 130 42.16 24.79 70.83
C SER A 130 43.24 23.77 71.23
N SER A 131 44.48 24.21 71.43
CA SER A 131 45.06 24.59 72.73
C SER A 131 45.53 23.38 73.56
N THR A 132 46.85 23.22 73.60
CA THR A 132 47.60 22.32 74.48
C THR A 132 47.56 22.79 75.94
N SER A 133 47.11 21.93 76.85
CA SER A 133 47.41 22.09 78.28
C SER A 133 47.44 20.73 79.00
N ASN A 134 48.40 20.61 79.91
CA ASN A 134 48.78 19.42 80.67
C ASN A 134 47.60 18.65 81.29
N ILE A 135 47.59 17.33 81.09
CA ILE A 135 46.50 16.41 81.47
C ILE A 135 46.81 15.76 82.83
N SER A 136 45.84 15.83 83.75
CA SER A 136 45.86 15.24 85.10
C SER A 136 45.55 13.74 85.08
N SER A 137 46.00 12.98 86.09
CA SER A 137 45.81 11.52 86.19
C SER A 137 44.35 11.04 86.23
N PHE A 138 43.41 11.94 86.54
CA PHE A 138 41.98 11.66 86.52
C PHE A 138 41.40 11.71 85.10
N GLU A 139 41.88 12.64 84.26
CA GLU A 139 41.53 12.71 82.84
C GLU A 139 42.09 11.50 82.08
N ILE A 140 43.26 10.99 82.47
CA ILE A 140 43.83 9.76 81.89
C ILE A 140 42.89 8.56 82.13
N ASN A 141 42.36 8.40 83.34
CA ASN A 141 41.42 7.30 83.62
C ASN A 141 40.09 7.46 82.87
N SER A 142 39.57 8.69 82.74
CA SER A 142 38.37 8.96 81.94
C SER A 142 38.59 8.61 80.46
N LEU A 143 39.74 9.02 79.90
CA LEU A 143 40.12 8.74 78.52
C LEU A 143 40.36 7.24 78.28
N VAL A 144 40.83 6.49 79.28
CA VAL A 144 40.99 5.03 79.17
C VAL A 144 39.64 4.32 79.07
N ILE A 145 38.64 4.75 79.85
CA ILE A 145 37.28 4.20 79.77
C ILE A 145 36.63 4.55 78.43
N GLU A 146 36.78 5.81 77.99
CA GLU A 146 36.27 6.25 76.69
C GLU A 146 36.94 5.49 75.54
N LYS A 147 38.26 5.27 75.61
CA LYS A 147 39.00 4.45 74.65
C LYS A 147 38.44 3.02 74.58
N GLN A 148 38.18 2.37 75.72
CA GLN A 148 37.61 1.01 75.74
C GLN A 148 36.21 0.98 75.10
N GLN A 149 35.36 1.96 75.41
CA GLN A 149 34.03 2.07 74.80
C GLN A 149 34.10 2.32 73.29
N LEU A 150 35.08 3.09 72.84
CA LEU A 150 35.34 3.30 71.42
C LEU A 150 35.83 2.03 70.74
N GLU A 151 36.70 1.24 71.38
CA GLU A 151 37.17 -0.05 70.88
C GLU A 151 36.02 -1.06 70.74
N ASP A 152 35.15 -1.17 71.74
CA ASP A 152 33.96 -2.04 71.69
C ASP A 152 33.00 -1.61 70.56
N ARG A 153 32.76 -0.29 70.42
CA ARG A 153 31.97 0.25 69.30
C ARG A 153 32.60 -0.02 67.94
N LEU A 154 33.92 0.03 67.84
CA LEU A 154 34.64 -0.24 66.61
C LEU A 154 34.48 -1.71 66.23
N GLN A 155 34.52 -2.61 67.21
CA GLN A 155 34.28 -4.05 67.01
C GLN A 155 32.86 -4.33 66.53
N ASP A 156 31.84 -3.68 67.12
CA ASP A 156 30.45 -3.81 66.70
C ASP A 156 30.23 -3.29 65.27
N ILE A 157 30.83 -2.15 64.94
CA ILE A 157 30.79 -1.60 63.58
C ILE A 157 31.45 -2.56 62.60
N GLN A 158 32.61 -3.14 62.93
CA GLN A 158 33.29 -4.13 62.08
C GLN A 158 32.42 -5.38 61.84
N ASN A 159 31.79 -5.91 62.89
CA ASN A 159 30.88 -7.05 62.78
C ASN A 159 29.67 -6.72 61.90
N ASN A 160 29.07 -5.55 62.07
CA ASN A 160 27.96 -5.07 61.25
C ASN A 160 28.37 -4.89 59.79
N LEU A 161 29.56 -4.34 59.54
CA LEU A 161 30.09 -4.13 58.19
C LEU A 161 30.32 -5.47 57.48
N SER A 162 30.85 -6.47 58.18
CA SER A 162 31.01 -7.84 57.67
C SER A 162 29.66 -8.49 57.35
N ASN A 163 28.67 -8.36 58.23
CA ASN A 163 27.31 -8.87 57.97
C ASN A 163 26.67 -8.20 56.76
N LEU A 164 26.81 -6.88 56.63
CA LEU A 164 26.26 -6.12 55.52
C LEU A 164 26.97 -6.47 54.19
N GLN A 165 28.28 -6.69 54.22
CA GLN A 165 29.05 -7.19 53.07
C GLN A 165 28.54 -8.57 52.61
N ASN A 166 28.31 -9.50 53.54
CA ASN A 166 27.77 -10.82 53.22
C ASN A 166 26.35 -10.74 52.64
N GLN A 167 25.51 -9.83 53.14
CA GLN A 167 24.17 -9.61 52.60
C GLN A 167 24.23 -9.03 51.18
N LEU A 168 25.08 -8.03 50.95
CA LEU A 168 25.30 -7.44 49.63
C LEU A 168 25.81 -8.50 48.62
N GLN A 169 26.71 -9.38 49.05
CA GLN A 169 27.23 -10.49 48.23
C GLN A 169 26.10 -11.43 47.79
N LYS A 170 25.23 -11.84 48.72
CA LYS A 170 24.07 -12.69 48.42
C LYS A 170 23.09 -12.02 47.46
N GLU A 171 22.81 -10.73 47.64
CA GLU A 171 21.95 -9.97 46.72
C GLU A 171 22.56 -9.85 45.33
N ARG A 172 23.88 -9.66 45.22
CA ARG A 172 24.59 -9.67 43.92
C ARG A 172 24.47 -11.00 43.21
N GLU A 173 24.66 -12.12 43.90
CA GLU A 173 24.51 -13.46 43.31
C GLU A 173 23.07 -13.71 42.84
N GLN A 174 22.08 -13.31 43.64
CA GLN A 174 20.67 -13.39 43.24
C GLN A 174 20.37 -12.52 42.01
N MET A 175 20.91 -11.31 41.97
CA MET A 175 20.76 -10.41 40.81
C MET A 175 21.40 -11.02 39.56
N GLU A 176 22.55 -11.67 39.69
CA GLU A 176 23.21 -12.33 38.56
C GLU A 176 22.39 -13.49 38.00
N LEU A 177 21.77 -14.30 38.87
CA LEU A 177 20.86 -15.37 38.45
C LEU A 177 19.64 -14.81 37.72
N LYS A 178 19.01 -13.76 38.26
CA LYS A 178 17.88 -13.09 37.60
C LYS A 178 18.27 -12.50 36.25
N MET A 179 19.45 -11.90 36.13
CA MET A 179 19.95 -11.40 34.85
C MET A 179 20.16 -12.53 33.82
N LYS A 180 20.64 -13.71 34.22
CA LYS A 180 20.75 -14.87 33.33
C LYS A 180 19.38 -15.35 32.86
N GLU A 181 18.39 -15.37 33.75
CA GLU A 181 16.99 -15.70 33.42
C GLU A 181 16.40 -14.71 32.40
N ILE A 182 16.59 -13.41 32.62
CA ILE A 182 16.13 -12.35 31.70
C ILE A 182 16.74 -12.53 30.32
N ARG A 183 18.07 -12.74 30.22
CA ARG A 183 18.73 -12.98 28.93
C ARG A 183 18.19 -14.20 28.21
N ARG A 184 17.83 -15.26 28.93
CA ARG A 184 17.22 -16.46 28.34
C ARG A 184 15.83 -16.14 27.78
N LEU A 185 15.00 -15.45 28.54
CA LEU A 185 13.66 -15.04 28.11
C LEU A 185 13.72 -14.08 26.90
N GLU A 186 14.67 -13.17 26.85
CA GLU A 186 14.89 -12.28 25.71
C GLU A 186 15.18 -13.06 24.41
N VAL A 187 16.01 -14.11 24.48
CA VAL A 187 16.29 -15.00 23.34
C VAL A 187 15.04 -15.76 22.90
N ASP A 188 14.24 -16.26 23.84
CA ASP A 188 13.02 -17.00 23.52
C ASP A 188 11.94 -16.09 22.93
N ILE A 189 11.82 -14.86 23.41
CA ILE A 189 10.95 -13.82 22.82
C ILE A 189 11.39 -13.50 21.38
N ALA A 190 12.70 -13.34 21.13
CA ALA A 190 13.23 -13.07 19.79
C ALA A 190 12.90 -14.21 18.81
N LYS A 191 12.99 -15.47 19.25
CA LYS A 191 12.55 -16.63 18.44
C LYS A 191 11.05 -16.60 18.16
N GLY A 192 10.24 -16.24 19.15
CA GLY A 192 8.79 -16.11 18.99
C GLY A 192 8.41 -15.06 17.93
N TYR A 193 9.05 -13.89 17.94
CA TYR A 193 8.85 -12.87 16.90
C TYR A 193 9.24 -13.36 15.49
N GLY A 194 10.32 -14.15 15.38
CA GLY A 194 10.71 -14.77 14.11
C GLY A 194 9.63 -15.71 13.57
N GLN A 195 9.11 -16.61 14.41
CA GLN A 195 8.03 -17.54 14.06
C GLN A 195 6.73 -16.81 13.68
N GLU A 196 6.39 -15.72 14.37
CA GLU A 196 5.21 -14.90 14.03
C GLU A 196 5.36 -14.24 12.65
N SER A 197 6.57 -13.78 12.31
CA SER A 197 6.86 -13.23 10.98
C SER A 197 6.71 -14.29 9.88
N GLU A 198 7.19 -15.51 10.10
CA GLU A 198 7.01 -16.63 9.17
C GLU A 198 5.53 -17.00 9.00
N LEU A 199 4.77 -17.04 10.09
CA LEU A 199 3.32 -17.29 10.08
C LEU A 199 2.55 -16.25 9.26
N LYS A 200 2.91 -14.96 9.37
CA LYS A 200 2.30 -13.89 8.54
C LYS A 200 2.51 -14.14 7.06
N LEU A 201 3.74 -14.50 6.67
CA LEU A 201 4.12 -14.76 5.29
C LEU A 201 3.38 -15.98 4.72
N VAL A 202 3.23 -17.04 5.51
CA VAL A 202 2.44 -18.23 5.13
C VAL A 202 0.95 -17.88 4.97
N ASN A 203 0.38 -17.10 5.88
CA ASN A 203 -1.02 -16.69 5.79
C ASN A 203 -1.31 -15.83 4.55
N GLU A 204 -0.41 -14.91 4.22
CA GLU A 204 -0.50 -14.11 3.00
C GLU A 204 -0.46 -15.03 1.75
N ARG A 205 0.44 -16.02 1.75
CA ARG A 205 0.52 -17.00 0.66
C ARG A 205 -0.74 -17.86 0.52
N ILE A 206 -1.36 -18.25 1.64
CA ILE A 206 -2.65 -18.98 1.63
C ILE A 206 -3.74 -18.09 1.03
N SER A 207 -3.80 -16.82 1.40
CA SER A 207 -4.78 -15.87 0.86
C SER A 207 -4.64 -15.69 -0.65
N GLU A 208 -3.40 -15.54 -1.15
CA GLU A 208 -3.12 -15.48 -2.59
C GLU A 208 -3.57 -16.75 -3.32
N MET A 209 -3.27 -17.92 -2.74
CA MET A 209 -3.63 -19.21 -3.30
C MET A 209 -5.16 -19.39 -3.38
N GLN A 210 -5.89 -19.02 -2.33
CA GLN A 210 -7.36 -19.03 -2.33
C GLN A 210 -7.94 -18.10 -3.39
N ALA A 211 -7.39 -16.90 -3.55
CA ALA A 211 -7.81 -15.99 -4.61
C ALA A 211 -7.52 -16.55 -6.02
N ALA A 212 -6.41 -17.28 -6.20
CA ALA A 212 -6.09 -17.95 -7.45
C ALA A 212 -7.06 -19.10 -7.75
N GLU A 213 -7.40 -19.90 -6.74
CA GLU A 213 -8.39 -20.98 -6.83
C GLU A 213 -9.78 -20.45 -7.24
N GLU A 214 -10.21 -19.34 -6.64
CA GLU A 214 -11.51 -18.74 -6.98
C GLU A 214 -11.56 -18.23 -8.43
N ARG A 215 -10.44 -17.65 -8.92
CA ARG A 215 -10.31 -17.25 -10.33
C ARG A 215 -10.37 -18.45 -11.27
N ALA A 216 -9.64 -19.53 -10.95
CA ALA A 216 -9.68 -20.76 -11.74
C ALA A 216 -11.10 -21.37 -11.76
N SER A 217 -11.79 -21.36 -10.62
CA SER A 217 -13.17 -21.86 -10.52
C SER A 217 -14.19 -21.00 -11.28
N LYS A 218 -13.95 -19.69 -11.42
CA LYS A 218 -14.75 -18.82 -12.31
C LYS A 218 -14.52 -19.18 -13.78
N GLN A 219 -13.26 -19.34 -14.20
CA GLN A 219 -12.91 -19.75 -15.57
C GLN A 219 -13.49 -21.13 -15.93
N ILE A 220 -13.42 -22.09 -15.02
CA ILE A 220 -14.01 -23.43 -15.24
C ILE A 220 -15.52 -23.32 -15.46
N ARG A 221 -16.24 -22.51 -14.67
CA ARG A 221 -17.68 -22.30 -14.85
C ARG A 221 -18.02 -21.63 -16.19
N GLU A 222 -17.24 -20.64 -16.61
CA GLU A 222 -17.42 -20.00 -17.91
C GLU A 222 -17.21 -20.99 -19.06
N LEU A 223 -16.13 -21.80 -19.00
CA LEU A 223 -15.86 -22.84 -19.99
C LEU A 223 -16.97 -23.89 -20.03
N LEU A 224 -17.51 -24.30 -18.89
CA LEU A 224 -18.64 -25.24 -18.83
C LEU A 224 -19.87 -24.67 -19.54
N ASN A 225 -20.21 -23.41 -19.32
CA ASN A 225 -21.34 -22.75 -20.02
C ASN A 225 -21.11 -22.69 -21.54
N VAL A 226 -19.87 -22.43 -21.98
CA VAL A 226 -19.51 -22.44 -23.41
C VAL A 226 -19.68 -23.83 -24.00
N VAL A 227 -19.20 -24.88 -23.30
CA VAL A 227 -19.37 -26.27 -23.73
C VAL A 227 -20.85 -26.64 -23.86
N GLU A 228 -21.68 -26.24 -22.90
CA GLU A 228 -23.12 -26.49 -22.93
C GLU A 228 -23.79 -25.78 -24.11
N THR A 229 -23.38 -24.54 -24.41
CA THR A 229 -23.86 -23.78 -25.57
C THR A 229 -23.46 -24.47 -26.88
N ILE A 230 -22.21 -24.90 -27.02
CA ILE A 230 -21.72 -25.63 -28.19
C ILE A 230 -22.49 -26.95 -28.37
N LYS A 231 -22.75 -27.66 -27.27
CA LYS A 231 -23.52 -28.91 -27.29
C LYS A 231 -24.94 -28.68 -27.80
N SER A 232 -25.64 -27.65 -27.32
CA SER A 232 -26.98 -27.29 -27.84
C SER A 232 -26.93 -26.95 -29.33
N ARG A 233 -25.94 -26.17 -29.76
CA ARG A 233 -25.78 -25.80 -31.16
C ARG A 233 -25.53 -26.99 -32.07
N ASN A 234 -24.74 -27.96 -31.61
CA ASN A 234 -24.48 -29.20 -32.34
C ASN A 234 -25.77 -30.03 -32.50
N LEU A 235 -26.59 -30.16 -31.45
CA LEU A 235 -27.89 -30.83 -31.54
C LEU A 235 -28.82 -30.17 -32.57
N ASP A 236 -28.87 -28.83 -32.58
CA ASP A 236 -29.66 -28.09 -33.57
C ASP A 236 -29.16 -28.31 -35.01
N LEU A 237 -27.83 -28.33 -35.20
CA LEU A 237 -27.22 -28.58 -36.50
C LEU A 237 -27.48 -30.02 -36.97
N GLU A 238 -27.41 -31.01 -36.08
CA GLU A 238 -27.76 -32.41 -36.37
C GLU A 238 -29.23 -32.55 -36.77
N ALA A 239 -30.15 -31.88 -36.06
CA ALA A 239 -31.56 -31.87 -36.44
C ALA A 239 -31.79 -31.19 -37.80
N GLN A 240 -31.02 -30.14 -38.10
CA GLN A 240 -31.10 -29.44 -39.38
C GLN A 240 -30.57 -30.28 -40.55
N THR A 241 -29.45 -30.98 -40.37
CA THR A 241 -28.92 -31.89 -41.41
C THR A 241 -29.86 -33.04 -41.69
N GLU A 242 -30.53 -33.60 -40.67
CA GLU A 242 -31.53 -34.65 -40.86
C GLU A 242 -32.75 -34.13 -41.68
N ARG A 243 -33.17 -32.89 -41.46
CA ARG A 243 -34.24 -32.25 -42.26
C ARG A 243 -33.84 -32.09 -43.72
N TYR A 244 -32.64 -31.57 -43.99
CA TYR A 244 -32.15 -31.42 -45.36
C TYR A 244 -32.07 -32.76 -46.09
N TYR A 245 -31.61 -33.82 -45.42
CA TYR A 245 -31.55 -35.16 -46.03
C TYR A 245 -32.94 -35.70 -46.38
N LYS A 246 -33.95 -35.47 -45.52
CA LYS A 246 -35.35 -35.84 -45.82
C LYS A 246 -35.92 -35.06 -47.01
N GLU A 247 -35.60 -33.77 -47.11
CA GLU A 247 -36.03 -32.92 -48.22
C GLU A 247 -35.35 -33.33 -49.53
N GLU A 248 -34.04 -33.60 -49.51
CA GLU A 248 -33.27 -34.07 -50.66
C GLU A 248 -33.80 -35.42 -51.18
N THR A 249 -34.08 -36.37 -50.28
CA THR A 249 -34.65 -37.68 -50.66
C THR A 249 -36.07 -37.56 -51.22
N ALA A 250 -36.90 -36.68 -50.66
CA ALA A 250 -38.23 -36.39 -51.20
C ALA A 250 -38.15 -35.77 -52.60
N ALA A 251 -37.30 -34.76 -52.79
CA ALA A 251 -37.06 -34.13 -54.08
C ALA A 251 -36.48 -35.11 -55.11
N ALA A 252 -35.61 -36.04 -54.70
CA ALA A 252 -35.08 -37.09 -55.58
C ALA A 252 -36.19 -38.06 -56.04
N ALA A 253 -37.08 -38.46 -55.13
CA ALA A 253 -38.22 -39.32 -55.45
C ALA A 253 -39.21 -38.63 -56.41
N GLU A 254 -39.48 -37.34 -56.20
CA GLU A 254 -40.32 -36.54 -57.11
C GLU A 254 -39.68 -36.41 -58.50
N ASN A 255 -38.38 -36.10 -58.55
CA ASN A 255 -37.63 -36.06 -59.81
C ASN A 255 -37.67 -37.40 -60.55
N GLN A 256 -37.58 -38.53 -59.84
CA GLN A 256 -37.71 -39.86 -60.43
C GLN A 256 -39.11 -40.09 -61.03
N LYS A 257 -40.17 -39.62 -60.35
CA LYS A 257 -41.55 -39.69 -60.83
C LYS A 257 -41.75 -38.81 -62.08
N LEU A 258 -41.27 -37.58 -62.07
CA LEU A 258 -41.33 -36.69 -63.24
C LEU A 258 -40.55 -37.29 -64.42
N LYS A 259 -39.40 -37.93 -64.16
CA LYS A 259 -38.60 -38.58 -65.20
C LYS A 259 -39.34 -39.75 -65.85
N SER A 260 -40.06 -40.56 -65.08
CA SER A 260 -40.88 -41.64 -65.65
C SER A 260 -42.09 -41.11 -66.42
N GLU A 261 -42.73 -40.05 -65.94
CA GLU A 261 -43.83 -39.37 -66.63
C GLU A 261 -43.36 -38.78 -67.98
N ILE A 262 -42.23 -38.08 -68.00
CA ILE A 262 -41.60 -37.59 -69.24
C ILE A 262 -41.31 -38.75 -70.20
N SER A 263 -40.82 -39.88 -69.69
CA SER A 263 -40.57 -41.07 -70.53
C SER A 263 -41.86 -41.63 -71.15
N ASN A 264 -42.95 -41.70 -70.38
CA ASN A 264 -44.24 -42.15 -70.87
C ASN A 264 -44.82 -41.21 -71.92
N LEU A 265 -44.76 -39.89 -71.67
CA LEU A 265 -45.19 -38.88 -72.63
C LEU A 265 -44.37 -38.93 -73.92
N LYS A 266 -43.05 -39.12 -73.83
CA LYS A 266 -42.17 -39.31 -75.01
C LYS A 266 -42.59 -40.53 -75.82
N ALA A 267 -42.78 -41.69 -75.18
CA ALA A 267 -43.23 -42.90 -75.86
C ALA A 267 -44.63 -42.74 -76.49
N GLY A 268 -45.54 -42.02 -75.82
CA GLY A 268 -46.86 -41.67 -76.36
C GLY A 268 -46.77 -40.76 -77.58
N ASN A 269 -45.91 -39.74 -77.53
CA ASN A 269 -45.69 -38.82 -78.63
C ASN A 269 -45.04 -39.52 -79.84
N GLU A 270 -44.10 -40.44 -79.59
CA GLU A 270 -43.49 -41.26 -80.62
C GLU A 270 -44.52 -42.17 -81.33
N LYS A 271 -45.43 -42.79 -80.57
CA LYS A 271 -46.57 -43.54 -81.16
C LYS A 271 -47.47 -42.64 -82.02
N CYS A 272 -47.79 -41.44 -81.55
CA CYS A 272 -48.58 -40.47 -82.31
C CYS A 272 -47.85 -40.04 -83.58
N PHE A 273 -46.53 -39.82 -83.51
CA PHE A 273 -45.70 -39.50 -84.67
C PHE A 273 -45.77 -40.61 -85.74
N TYR A 274 -45.58 -41.88 -85.36
CA TYR A 274 -45.71 -42.99 -86.31
C TYR A 274 -47.13 -43.14 -86.87
N ARG A 275 -48.16 -42.87 -86.06
CA ARG A 275 -49.55 -42.87 -86.53
C ARG A 275 -49.82 -41.77 -87.55
N ILE A 276 -49.34 -40.55 -87.30
CA ILE A 276 -49.42 -39.42 -88.24
C ILE A 276 -48.68 -39.76 -89.52
N LYS A 277 -47.46 -40.31 -89.43
CA LYS A 277 -46.69 -40.74 -90.60
C LYS A 277 -47.44 -41.77 -91.44
N GLY A 278 -47.99 -42.81 -90.81
CA GLY A 278 -48.76 -43.83 -91.52
C GLY A 278 -50.04 -43.29 -92.17
N LEU A 279 -50.74 -42.35 -91.52
CA LEU A 279 -51.87 -41.64 -92.13
C LEU A 279 -51.43 -40.78 -93.33
N ASN A 280 -50.28 -40.11 -93.24
CA ASN A 280 -49.71 -39.37 -94.37
C ASN A 280 -49.35 -40.29 -95.55
N ASP A 281 -48.71 -41.43 -95.28
CA ASP A 281 -48.38 -42.41 -96.32
C ASP A 281 -49.65 -42.94 -97.02
N GLN A 282 -50.74 -43.14 -96.25
CA GLN A 282 -52.06 -43.48 -96.81
C GLN A 282 -52.64 -42.34 -97.66
N ILE A 283 -52.56 -41.09 -97.20
CA ILE A 283 -52.98 -39.92 -97.98
C ILE A 283 -52.19 -39.82 -99.29
N GLU A 284 -50.87 -40.05 -99.25
CA GLU A 284 -50.03 -40.05 -100.45
C GLU A 284 -50.42 -41.17 -101.42
N SER A 285 -50.69 -42.38 -100.92
CA SER A 285 -51.14 -43.51 -101.74
C SER A 285 -52.49 -43.21 -102.41
N LEU A 286 -53.48 -42.75 -101.64
CA LEU A 286 -54.79 -42.37 -102.16
C LEU A 286 -54.68 -41.21 -103.16
N SER A 287 -53.78 -40.26 -102.93
CA SER A 287 -53.51 -39.19 -103.89
C SER A 287 -52.89 -39.72 -105.18
N ARG A 288 -52.04 -40.75 -105.09
CA ARG A 288 -51.44 -41.44 -106.24
C ARG A 288 -52.48 -42.22 -107.04
N GLU A 289 -53.33 -42.99 -106.36
CA GLU A 289 -54.47 -43.71 -106.98
C GLU A 289 -55.44 -42.74 -107.64
N LEU A 290 -55.77 -41.62 -106.98
CA LEU A 290 -56.63 -40.58 -107.57
C LEU A 290 -55.98 -39.95 -108.81
N ASN A 291 -54.66 -39.73 -108.79
CA ASN A 291 -53.92 -39.26 -109.96
C ASN A 291 -53.91 -40.30 -111.08
N GLU A 292 -53.75 -41.59 -110.77
CA GLU A 292 -53.82 -42.67 -111.75
C GLU A 292 -55.24 -42.77 -112.35
N GLU A 293 -56.29 -42.69 -111.54
CA GLU A 293 -57.68 -42.70 -112.01
C GLU A 293 -58.01 -41.47 -112.87
N THR A 294 -57.50 -40.28 -112.50
CA THR A 294 -57.67 -39.07 -113.32
C THR A 294 -56.88 -39.15 -114.63
N THR A 295 -55.66 -39.73 -114.63
CA THR A 295 -54.92 -40.00 -115.87
C THR A 295 -55.61 -41.04 -116.75
N PHE A 296 -56.19 -42.08 -116.15
CA PHE A 296 -56.94 -43.10 -116.87
C PHE A 296 -58.23 -42.53 -117.49
N LYS A 297 -58.94 -41.64 -116.78
CA LYS A 297 -60.08 -40.89 -117.33
C LYS A 297 -59.67 -39.93 -118.45
N LEU A 298 -58.49 -39.31 -118.37
CA LEU A 298 -57.92 -38.52 -119.46
C LEU A 298 -57.56 -39.39 -120.67
N GLU A 299 -57.05 -40.60 -120.45
CA GLU A 299 -56.70 -41.56 -121.51
C GLU A 299 -57.96 -42.13 -122.21
N ILE A 300 -59.02 -42.42 -121.45
CA ILE A 300 -60.35 -42.75 -122.01
C ILE A 300 -60.92 -41.56 -122.79
N GLY A 301 -60.78 -40.33 -122.26
CA GLY A 301 -61.19 -39.12 -122.97
C GLY A 301 -60.45 -38.94 -124.30
N LYS A 302 -59.17 -39.32 -124.38
CA LYS A 302 -58.41 -39.33 -125.64
C LYS A 302 -58.86 -40.45 -126.59
N GLN A 303 -59.18 -41.65 -126.10
CA GLN A 303 -59.70 -42.73 -126.94
C GLN A 303 -61.10 -42.41 -127.52
N GLU A 304 -61.94 -41.72 -126.76
CA GLU A 304 -63.23 -41.22 -127.26
C GLU A 304 -63.08 -40.07 -128.28
N GLU A 305 -61.99 -39.29 -128.23
CA GLU A 305 -61.63 -38.31 -129.26
C GLU A 305 -61.01 -38.97 -130.51
N GLU A 306 -60.20 -40.03 -130.36
CA GLU A 306 -59.62 -40.78 -131.48
C GLU A 306 -60.67 -41.59 -132.27
N GLU A 307 -61.69 -42.16 -131.61
CA GLU A 307 -62.84 -42.78 -132.30
C GLU A 307 -63.67 -41.76 -133.08
N LYS A 308 -63.78 -40.51 -132.60
CA LYS A 308 -64.43 -39.42 -133.35
C LYS A 308 -63.57 -38.90 -134.51
N HIS A 309 -62.25 -38.96 -134.39
CA HIS A 309 -61.34 -38.46 -135.43
C HIS A 309 -61.13 -39.46 -136.59
N CYS A 310 -61.21 -40.77 -136.33
CA CYS A 310 -61.09 -41.80 -137.37
C CYS A 310 -62.34 -41.89 -138.26
N LEU A 311 -63.50 -41.42 -137.78
CA LEU A 311 -64.73 -41.31 -138.59
C LEU A 311 -64.80 -40.05 -139.47
N THR A 312 -63.80 -39.15 -139.44
CA THR A 312 -63.89 -37.84 -140.12
C THR A 312 -62.77 -37.52 -141.11
N VAL A 313 -61.73 -38.35 -141.27
CA VAL A 313 -60.65 -38.08 -142.24
C VAL A 313 -60.20 -39.35 -142.98
N THR A 314 -61.02 -39.81 -143.92
CA THR A 314 -60.64 -40.31 -145.27
C THR A 314 -61.91 -40.56 -146.10
N ALA A 315 -62.76 -39.54 -146.13
CA ALA A 315 -63.49 -39.14 -147.32
C ALA A 315 -62.65 -38.01 -147.96
N ALA A 316 -61.61 -38.40 -148.70
CA ALA A 316 -60.83 -37.56 -149.62
C ALA A 316 -59.83 -38.44 -150.39
N ASP A 317 -60.36 -39.39 -151.15
CA ASP A 317 -60.05 -39.71 -152.57
C ASP A 317 -60.83 -40.97 -153.00
#